data_AF-A0A6A5GP81-F1
#
_entry.id   AF-A0A6A5GP81-F1
#
_cell.length_a   1.000
_cell.length_b   1.000
_cell.length_c   1.000
_cell.angle_alpha   90.00
_cell.angle_beta   90.00
_cell.angle_gamma   90.00
#
_symmetry.space_group_name_H-M   'P 1'
#
loop_
_entity.id
_entity.type
_entity.pdbx_description
1 polymer ?
#
loop_
_entity_poly.entity_id
_entity_poly.type
_entity_poly.pdbx_seq_one_letter_code
_entity_poly.pdbx_strand_id
1 'polypeptide(L)'
;MCAKSAFHINNETINIWSHLLGFIYFTYQQYYTNYIVLPSVGSHKADHFVFTLSIFGMQMCMLLSASYHTFGCTSIEMRQKWLKMDIFGISAGLLGMYLNGIYTAFFCFQDHLTSYIYILLGIFVCLCTDSARFL
;
A
#
# COMPACT_ATOMS: atom_id res chain seq x y z
N MET A 1 7.40 26.81 -2.64
CA MET A 1 6.58 25.79 -1.96
C MET A 1 6.74 24.48 -2.72
N CYS A 2 7.14 23.41 -2.03
CA CYS A 2 7.42 22.10 -2.60
C CYS A 2 6.26 21.52 -3.42
N ALA A 3 5.00 21.73 -3.02
CA ALA A 3 3.84 21.32 -3.83
C ALA A 3 3.79 21.94 -5.24
N LYS A 4 4.39 23.12 -5.46
CA LYS A 4 4.45 23.73 -6.79
C LYS A 4 5.44 22.99 -7.71
N SER A 5 6.46 22.30 -7.17
CA SER A 5 7.42 21.55 -7.99
C SER A 5 6.77 20.38 -8.72
N ALA A 6 5.64 19.84 -8.24
CA ALA A 6 4.87 18.81 -8.94
C ALA A 6 4.41 19.26 -10.34
N PHE A 7 4.22 20.57 -10.54
CA PHE A 7 3.76 21.16 -11.81
C PHE A 7 4.89 21.83 -12.61
N HIS A 8 6.14 21.71 -12.15
CA HIS A 8 7.33 22.15 -12.89
C HIS A 8 8.17 20.93 -13.30
N ILE A 9 8.79 20.99 -14.47
CA ILE A 9 9.70 19.93 -14.92
C ILE A 9 10.96 19.96 -14.05
N ASN A 10 11.22 18.87 -13.34
CA ASN A 10 12.41 18.63 -12.53
C ASN A 10 12.67 17.12 -12.44
N ASN A 11 13.76 16.74 -11.77
CA ASN A 11 14.19 15.34 -11.67
C ASN A 11 13.19 14.44 -10.89
N GLU A 12 12.25 15.03 -10.15
CA GLU A 12 11.25 14.30 -9.38
C GLU A 12 9.87 14.27 -10.06
N THR A 13 9.67 14.99 -11.17
CA THR A 13 8.35 15.09 -11.84
C THR A 13 7.80 13.71 -12.21
N ILE A 14 8.61 12.84 -12.81
CA ILE A 14 8.18 11.49 -13.19
C ILE A 14 7.86 10.64 -11.95
N ASN A 15 8.66 10.76 -10.89
CA ASN A 15 8.42 10.05 -9.63
C ASN A 15 7.09 10.49 -9.01
N ILE A 16 6.82 11.80 -8.93
CA ILE A 16 5.57 12.33 -8.39
C ILE A 16 4.37 11.83 -9.21
N TRP A 17 4.39 12.02 -10.53
CA TRP A 17 3.23 11.69 -11.38
C TRP A 17 3.01 10.19 -11.55
N SER A 18 4.05 9.38 -11.64
CA SER A 18 3.89 7.91 -11.73
C SER A 18 3.21 7.35 -10.48
N HIS A 19 3.60 7.79 -9.29
CA HIS A 19 2.99 7.35 -8.04
C HIS A 19 1.57 7.94 -7.83
N LEU A 20 1.32 9.20 -8.20
CA LEU A 20 -0.05 9.76 -8.16
C LEU A 20 -1.00 9.04 -9.12
N LEU A 21 -0.56 8.73 -10.33
CA LEU A 21 -1.34 7.93 -11.29
C LEU A 21 -1.56 6.50 -10.76
N GLY A 22 -0.55 5.91 -10.12
CA GLY A 22 -0.68 4.64 -9.41
C GLY A 22 -1.73 4.67 -8.31
N PHE A 23 -1.75 5.72 -7.49
CA PHE A 23 -2.78 5.91 -6.46
C PHE A 23 -4.18 5.98 -7.07
N ILE A 24 -4.38 6.80 -8.11
CA ILE A 24 -5.68 6.92 -8.82
C ILE A 24 -6.09 5.56 -9.39
N TYR A 25 -5.17 4.84 -10.01
CA TYR A 25 -5.42 3.50 -10.54
C TYR A 25 -5.90 2.53 -9.44
N PHE A 26 -5.21 2.46 -8.30
CA PHE A 26 -5.62 1.58 -7.20
C PHE A 26 -6.92 2.01 -6.53
N THR A 27 -7.23 3.31 -6.45
CA THR A 27 -8.55 3.79 -6.02
C THR A 27 -9.64 3.36 -6.99
N TYR A 28 -9.40 3.43 -8.30
CA TYR A 28 -10.32 2.88 -9.30
C TYR A 28 -10.48 1.35 -9.12
N GLN A 29 -9.39 0.61 -8.93
CA GLN A 29 -9.44 -0.84 -8.70
C GLN A 29 -10.20 -1.20 -7.42
N GLN A 30 -10.06 -0.41 -6.36
CA GLN A 30 -10.78 -0.56 -5.11
C GLN A 30 -12.29 -0.49 -5.34
N TYR A 31 -12.73 0.53 -6.08
CA TYR A 31 -14.14 0.72 -6.45
C TYR A 31 -14.61 -0.42 -7.37
N TYR A 32 -13.90 -0.68 -8.47
CA TYR A 32 -14.25 -1.69 -9.45
C TYR A 32 -14.38 -3.08 -8.81
N THR A 33 -13.41 -3.45 -7.96
CA THR A 33 -13.43 -4.75 -7.28
C THR A 33 -14.63 -4.87 -6.34
N ASN A 34 -14.87 -3.87 -5.48
CA ASN A 34 -15.92 -3.97 -4.46
C ASN A 34 -17.34 -3.75 -4.97
N TYR A 35 -17.53 -2.96 -6.02
CA TYR A 35 -18.88 -2.61 -6.48
C TYR A 35 -19.26 -3.33 -7.77
N ILE A 36 -18.31 -3.87 -8.53
CA ILE A 36 -18.57 -4.56 -9.79
C ILE A 36 -18.19 -6.04 -9.68
N VAL A 37 -16.92 -6.36 -9.41
CA VAL A 37 -16.41 -7.74 -9.50
C VAL A 37 -16.98 -8.62 -8.39
N LEU A 38 -16.77 -8.25 -7.13
CA LEU A 38 -17.16 -9.05 -5.97
C LEU A 38 -18.68 -9.28 -5.87
N PRO A 39 -19.55 -8.29 -6.15
CA PRO A 39 -20.99 -8.53 -6.23
C PRO A 39 -21.40 -9.41 -7.41
N SER A 40 -20.71 -9.34 -8.55
CA SER A 40 -21.07 -10.11 -9.76
C SER A 40 -20.92 -11.62 -9.57
N VAL A 41 -20.06 -12.04 -8.64
CA VAL A 41 -19.81 -13.45 -8.31
C VAL A 41 -20.50 -13.89 -7.02
N GLY A 42 -21.33 -13.04 -6.40
CA GLY A 42 -22.00 -13.36 -5.15
C GLY A 42 -21.06 -13.58 -3.96
N SER A 43 -19.93 -12.86 -3.92
CA SER A 43 -18.90 -13.03 -2.88
C SER A 43 -19.40 -12.70 -1.46
N HIS A 44 -18.65 -13.18 -0.46
CA HIS A 44 -18.92 -12.94 0.95
C HIS A 44 -18.27 -11.64 1.43
N LYS A 45 -18.75 -11.13 2.58
CA LYS A 45 -18.18 -9.92 3.21
C LYS A 45 -16.68 -10.04 3.53
N ALA A 46 -16.20 -11.26 3.77
CA ALA A 46 -14.78 -11.53 4.01
C ALA A 46 -13.93 -11.22 2.76
N ASP A 47 -14.41 -11.55 1.56
CA ASP A 47 -13.74 -11.24 0.30
C ASP A 47 -13.59 -9.72 0.14
N HIS A 48 -14.68 -8.98 0.34
CA HIS A 48 -14.68 -7.51 0.31
C HIS A 48 -13.67 -6.92 1.29
N PHE A 49 -13.61 -7.44 2.52
CA PHE A 49 -12.67 -6.97 3.53
C PHE A 49 -11.22 -7.22 3.11
N VAL A 50 -10.89 -8.44 2.67
CA VAL A 50 -9.52 -8.81 2.30
C VAL A 50 -9.04 -8.03 1.08
N PHE A 51 -9.84 -7.96 0.01
CA PHE A 51 -9.48 -7.18 -1.19
C PHE A 51 -9.36 -5.69 -0.88
N THR A 52 -10.25 -5.14 -0.04
CA THR A 52 -10.17 -3.75 0.39
C THR A 52 -8.90 -3.45 1.17
N LEU A 53 -8.57 -4.27 2.17
CA LEU A 53 -7.36 -4.07 2.96
C LEU A 53 -6.10 -4.17 2.10
N SER A 54 -6.09 -5.10 1.15
CA SER A 54 -4.96 -5.33 0.24
C SER A 54 -4.73 -4.16 -0.71
N ILE A 55 -5.79 -3.69 -1.39
CA ILE A 55 -5.72 -2.56 -2.32
C ILE A 55 -5.48 -1.24 -1.56
N PHE A 56 -5.98 -1.10 -0.34
CA PHE A 56 -5.68 0.04 0.53
C PHE A 56 -4.18 0.12 0.87
N GLY A 57 -3.51 -1.00 1.13
CA GLY A 57 -2.06 -1.04 1.30
C GLY A 57 -1.31 -0.47 0.10
N MET A 58 -1.73 -0.83 -1.13
CA MET A 58 -1.14 -0.29 -2.37
C MET A 58 -1.42 1.21 -2.55
N GLN A 59 -2.61 1.69 -2.19
CA GLN A 59 -2.94 3.12 -2.21
C GLN A 59 -2.04 3.90 -1.24
N MET A 60 -1.87 3.40 -0.02
CA MET A 60 -0.97 4.02 0.97
C MET A 60 0.48 4.05 0.49
N CYS A 61 0.97 2.95 -0.10
CA CYS A 61 2.30 2.90 -0.70
C CYS A 61 2.49 4.01 -1.75
N MET A 62 1.55 4.13 -2.69
CA MET A 62 1.65 5.11 -3.77
C MET A 62 1.54 6.55 -3.26
N LEU A 63 0.63 6.81 -2.31
CA LEU A 63 0.43 8.15 -1.75
C LEU A 63 1.63 8.61 -0.91
N LEU A 64 2.22 7.72 -0.11
CA LEU A 64 3.39 8.05 0.71
C LEU A 64 4.64 8.29 -0.14
N SER A 65 4.85 7.51 -1.20
CA SER A 65 5.92 7.77 -2.18
C SER A 65 5.74 9.12 -2.88
N ALA A 66 4.54 9.39 -3.43
CA ALA A 66 4.25 10.67 -4.06
C ALA A 66 4.48 11.86 -3.11
N SER A 67 4.12 11.69 -1.83
CA SER A 67 4.36 12.70 -0.79
C SER A 67 5.86 12.89 -0.50
N TYR A 68 6.66 11.82 -0.49
CA TYR A 68 8.12 11.92 -0.34
C TYR A 68 8.76 12.73 -1.46
N HIS A 69 8.44 12.41 -2.72
CA HIS A 69 8.98 13.12 -3.87
C HIS A 69 8.48 14.57 -3.96
N THR A 70 7.27 14.85 -3.47
CA THR A 70 6.71 16.21 -3.46
C THR A 70 7.28 17.06 -2.33
N PHE A 71 7.35 16.57 -1.09
CA PHE A 71 7.66 17.39 0.10
C PHE A 71 9.12 17.29 0.57
N GLY A 72 9.92 16.38 0.02
CA GLY A 72 11.32 16.15 0.36
C GLY A 72 12.31 17.28 -0.03
N CYS A 73 11.83 18.38 -0.62
CA CYS A 73 12.67 19.54 -0.97
C CYS A 73 12.80 20.59 0.15
N THR A 74 12.11 20.44 1.28
CA THR A 74 12.04 21.48 2.30
C THR A 74 13.29 21.51 3.21
N SER A 75 13.67 20.34 3.75
CA SER A 75 14.85 20.19 4.60
C SER A 75 15.32 18.73 4.60
N ILE A 76 16.55 18.48 5.07
CA ILE A 76 17.12 17.14 5.16
C ILE A 76 16.31 16.29 6.15
N GLU A 77 15.90 16.87 7.28
CA GLU A 77 15.10 16.21 8.32
C GLU A 77 13.71 15.84 7.78
N MET A 78 13.08 16.75 7.05
CA MET A 78 11.78 16.50 6.42
C MET A 78 11.88 15.41 5.36
N ARG A 79 12.94 15.43 4.54
CA ARG A 79 13.21 14.39 3.55
C ARG A 79 13.38 13.02 4.21
N GLN A 80 14.16 12.93 5.31
CA GLN A 80 14.33 11.69 6.06
C GLN A 80 13.01 11.18 6.66
N LYS A 81 12.18 12.09 7.20
CA LYS A 81 10.86 11.73 7.73
C LYS A 81 9.95 11.16 6.65
N TRP A 82 9.87 11.80 5.49
CA TRP A 82 9.07 11.28 4.38
C TRP A 82 9.63 9.99 3.79
N LEU A 83 10.96 9.83 3.73
CA LEU A 83 11.59 8.59 3.30
C LEU A 83 11.22 7.42 4.22
N LYS A 84 11.24 7.65 5.54
CA LYS A 84 10.78 6.67 6.54
C LYS A 84 9.32 6.26 6.32
N MET A 85 8.45 7.22 6.01
CA MET A 85 7.03 6.94 5.71
C MET A 85 6.84 6.24 4.36
N ASP A 86 7.63 6.56 3.34
CA ASP A 86 7.60 5.88 2.05
C ASP A 86 7.99 4.40 2.19
N ILE A 87 9.08 4.11 2.92
CA ILE A 87 9.50 2.75 3.26
C ILE A 87 8.40 1.99 4.04
N PHE A 88 7.73 2.66 4.98
CA PHE A 88 6.57 2.08 5.66
C PHE A 88 5.42 1.77 4.68
N GLY A 89 5.15 2.67 3.74
CA GLY A 89 4.19 2.47 2.67
C GLY A 89 4.49 1.24 1.82
N ILE A 90 5.74 1.03 1.42
CA ILE A 90 6.20 -0.17 0.70
C ILE A 90 5.90 -1.43 1.52
N SER A 91 6.21 -1.40 2.82
CA SER A 91 5.96 -2.54 3.73
C SER A 91 4.46 -2.87 3.84
N ALA A 92 3.60 -1.85 3.97
CA ALA A 92 2.15 -2.02 3.99
C ALA A 92 1.60 -2.53 2.64
N GLY A 93 2.16 -2.07 1.52
CA GLY A 93 1.84 -2.56 0.17
C GLY A 93 2.18 -4.04 0.00
N LEU A 94 3.40 -4.46 0.39
CA LEU A 94 3.80 -5.87 0.36
C LEU A 94 2.90 -6.73 1.24
N LEU A 95 2.58 -6.27 2.45
CA LEU A 95 1.66 -6.97 3.35
C LEU A 95 0.30 -7.20 2.68
N GLY A 96 -0.25 -6.17 2.04
CA GLY A 96 -1.51 -6.26 1.30
C GLY A 96 -1.42 -7.26 0.14
N MET A 97 -0.34 -7.24 -0.64
CA MET A 97 -0.12 -8.19 -1.74
C MET A 97 -0.06 -9.64 -1.24
N TYR A 98 0.68 -9.91 -0.16
CA TYR A 98 0.75 -11.25 0.42
C TYR A 98 -0.57 -11.69 1.02
N LEU A 99 -1.30 -10.79 1.70
CA LEU A 99 -2.62 -11.10 2.24
C LEU A 99 -3.57 -11.55 1.12
N ASN A 100 -3.64 -10.80 0.03
CA ASN A 100 -4.48 -11.16 -1.11
C ASN A 100 -4.03 -12.47 -1.78
N GLY A 101 -2.72 -12.64 -1.99
CA GLY A 101 -2.16 -13.84 -2.60
C GLY A 101 -2.41 -15.10 -1.78
N ILE A 102 -2.20 -15.04 -0.46
CA ILE A 102 -2.49 -16.17 0.46
C ILE A 102 -3.99 -16.47 0.47
N TYR A 103 -4.83 -15.43 0.58
CA TYR A 103 -6.28 -15.59 0.62
C TYR A 103 -6.84 -16.28 -0.63
N THR A 104 -6.38 -15.86 -1.80
CA THR A 104 -6.81 -16.43 -3.07
C THR A 104 -6.22 -17.83 -3.32
N ALA A 105 -4.95 -18.06 -2.98
CA ALA A 105 -4.28 -19.35 -3.17
C ALA A 105 -4.83 -20.46 -2.27
N PHE A 106 -5.17 -20.14 -1.02
CA PHE A 106 -5.64 -21.10 -0.02
C PHE A 106 -7.13 -20.97 0.29
N PHE A 107 -7.91 -20.34 -0.58
CA PHE A 107 -9.34 -20.13 -0.38
C PHE A 107 -10.11 -21.42 -0.03
N CYS A 108 -9.75 -22.54 -0.67
CA CYS A 108 -10.36 -23.85 -0.42
C CYS A 108 -9.72 -24.63 0.74
N PHE A 109 -8.60 -24.15 1.30
CA PHE A 109 -7.78 -24.86 2.29
C PHE A 109 -7.65 -24.01 3.57
N GLN A 110 -8.72 -23.99 4.37
CA GLN A 110 -8.86 -23.06 5.50
C GLN A 110 -7.76 -23.21 6.55
N ASP A 111 -7.31 -24.43 6.86
CA ASP A 111 -6.24 -24.66 7.84
C ASP A 111 -4.91 -24.01 7.40
N HIS A 112 -4.57 -24.13 6.11
CA HIS A 112 -3.40 -23.50 5.53
C HIS A 112 -3.56 -21.98 5.43
N LEU A 113 -4.71 -21.51 4.98
CA LEU A 113 -5.04 -20.09 4.90
C LEU A 113 -4.82 -19.39 6.25
N THR A 114 -5.45 -19.92 7.31
CA THR A 114 -5.32 -19.37 8.66
C THR A 114 -3.88 -19.39 9.15
N SER A 115 -3.16 -20.50 8.95
CA SER A 115 -1.75 -20.61 9.34
C SER A 115 -0.86 -19.57 8.65
N TYR A 116 -0.99 -19.41 7.33
CA TYR A 116 -0.19 -18.45 6.57
C TYR A 116 -0.56 -16.99 6.88
N ILE A 117 -1.83 -16.70 7.16
CA ILE A 117 -2.24 -15.36 7.62
C ILE A 117 -1.60 -15.05 8.98
N TYR A 118 -1.60 -15.98 9.94
CA TYR A 118 -0.95 -15.75 11.24
C TYR A 118 0.56 -15.55 11.11
N ILE A 119 1.23 -16.32 10.24
CA ILE A 119 2.65 -16.13 9.95
C ILE A 119 2.89 -14.73 9.36
N LEU A 120 2.08 -14.32 8.38
CA LEU A 120 2.19 -13.01 7.75
C LEU A 120 2.02 -11.86 8.76
N LEU A 121 1.01 -11.94 9.62
CA LEU A 121 0.78 -10.96 10.69
C LEU A 121 1.93 -10.95 11.70
N GLY A 122 2.47 -12.12 12.07
CA GLY A 122 3.62 -12.24 12.94
C GLY A 122 4.86 -11.55 12.37
N ILE A 123 5.17 -11.79 11.10
CA ILE A 123 6.26 -11.12 10.38
C ILE A 123 6.07 -9.61 10.39
N PHE A 124 4.85 -9.13 10.11
CA PHE A 124 4.57 -7.69 10.11
C PHE A 124 4.76 -7.04 11.49
N VAL A 125 4.30 -7.69 12.57
CA VAL A 125 4.51 -7.21 13.94
C VAL A 125 6.00 -7.17 14.29
N CYS A 126 6.77 -8.20 13.94
CA CYS A 126 8.23 -8.21 14.11
C CYS A 126 8.89 -7.05 13.35
N LEU A 127 8.52 -6.85 12.07
CA LEU A 127 9.05 -5.75 11.28
C LEU A 127 8.70 -4.39 11.85
N CYS A 128 7.47 -4.17 12.32
CA CYS A 128 7.08 -2.91 12.94
C CYS A 128 7.81 -2.66 14.27
N THR A 129 8.01 -3.70 15.08
CA THR A 129 8.72 -3.59 16.37
C THR A 129 10.21 -3.32 16.18
N ASP A 130 10.85 -3.94 15.18
CA ASP A 130 12.23 -3.63 14.80
C ASP A 130 12.33 -2.25 14.15
N SER A 131 11.41 -1.89 13.26
CA SER A 131 11.37 -0.57 12.63
C SER A 131 11.18 0.54 13.65
N ALA A 132 10.41 0.32 14.72
CA ALA A 132 10.27 1.26 15.84
C ALA A 132 11.57 1.47 16.63
N ARG A 133 12.56 0.57 16.49
CA ARG A 133 13.93 0.78 17.02
C ARG A 133 14.84 1.55 16.07
N PHE A 134 14.50 1.61 14.79
CA PHE A 134 15.28 2.32 13.75
C PHE A 134 14.66 3.66 13.32
N LEU A 135 13.40 3.92 13.69
CA LEU A 135 12.69 5.19 13.49
C LEU A 135 12.99 6.18 14.60
#